data_AF-K2H3P1-F1
#
_entry.id   AF-K2H3P1-F1
#
_cell.length_a   1.000
_cell.length_b   1.000
_cell.length_c   1.000
_cell.angle_alpha   90.00
_cell.angle_beta   90.00
_cell.angle_gamma   90.00
#
_symmetry.space_group_name_H-M   'P 1'
#
loop_
_entity.id
_entity.type
_entity.pdbx_description
1 polymer ?
#
loop_
_entity_poly.entity_id
_entity_poly.type
_entity_poly.pdbx_seq_one_letter_code
_entity_poly.pdbx_strand_id
1 'polypeptide(L)'
;MFLLTDKTIEFHNKGGVQCKIKVPKTGRDFKYLPSNCNTYIATPNNLDIINLYEGKFYESIPMNYVVNCLDISEKYQLLFCGCEGGVVSVIDPMTEEEVSVLDVNSGVVNKLDVNGKTLTSIDVTSIAYDGNLQMTVGTSNGNVLTYDLRSSKPILSSYHQNRIPIVKTLYHTTQNGEFLVTADANIVRFSNKSNGKLVVPLEANRRSVITDVAIAKDSGLCVLAGDFSKLQIYYIPSLGIAPSWCSFLENLTEELEDEPTAVYDDFHFVTKQELHDLGMDSFIGSEYLRPYMHGYFMHVKLYQRAMALKQND
;
A
#
# COMPACT_ATOMS: atom_id res chain seq x y z
N MET A 1 -4.20 21.07 -7.73
CA MET A 1 -5.67 21.13 -7.61
C MET A 1 -6.05 20.19 -6.48
N PHE A 2 -6.93 20.60 -5.58
CA PHE A 2 -7.40 19.78 -4.47
C PHE A 2 -8.92 19.75 -4.46
N LEU A 3 -9.50 18.56 -4.33
CA LEU A 3 -10.93 18.37 -4.10
C LEU A 3 -11.16 18.24 -2.59
N LEU A 4 -11.97 19.14 -2.04
CA LEU A 4 -12.24 19.21 -0.61
C LEU A 4 -13.61 18.60 -0.26
N THR A 5 -13.75 18.22 1.02
CA THR A 5 -14.97 17.64 1.58
C THR A 5 -16.16 18.60 1.59
N ASP A 6 -15.92 19.91 1.56
CA ASP A 6 -16.92 20.99 1.55
C ASP A 6 -17.47 21.31 0.14
N LYS A 7 -17.27 20.40 -0.82
CA LYS A 7 -17.66 20.56 -2.24
C LYS A 7 -16.92 21.70 -2.94
N THR A 8 -15.70 22.02 -2.49
CA THR A 8 -14.86 23.04 -3.12
C THR A 8 -13.67 22.38 -3.81
N ILE A 9 -13.35 22.85 -5.01
CA ILE A 9 -12.08 22.59 -5.68
C ILE A 9 -11.20 23.81 -5.51
N GLU A 10 -10.00 23.59 -4.98
CA GLU A 10 -8.98 24.63 -4.86
C GLU A 10 -7.89 24.46 -5.92
N PHE A 11 -7.61 25.54 -6.62
CA PHE A 11 -6.48 25.64 -7.53
C PHE A 11 -5.34 26.36 -6.82
N HIS A 12 -4.18 25.70 -6.78
CA HIS A 12 -3.00 26.19 -6.09
C HIS A 12 -1.90 26.44 -7.12
N ASN A 13 -1.19 27.54 -6.95
CA ASN A 13 0.03 27.87 -7.67
C ASN A 13 1.19 28.03 -6.66
N LYS A 14 2.37 28.44 -7.12
CA LYS A 14 3.54 28.65 -6.24
C LYS A 14 3.30 29.73 -5.17
N GLY A 15 2.37 30.66 -5.40
CA GLY A 15 1.99 31.72 -4.47
C GLY A 15 0.85 31.35 -3.52
N GLY A 16 0.34 30.11 -3.57
CA GLY A 16 -0.75 29.63 -2.72
C GLY A 16 -2.06 29.42 -3.49
N VAL A 17 -3.19 29.70 -2.84
CA VAL A 17 -4.52 29.49 -3.42
C VAL A 17 -4.80 30.54 -4.48
N GLN A 18 -4.89 30.12 -5.74
CA GLN A 18 -5.22 30.98 -6.87
C GLN A 18 -6.73 31.19 -7.00
N CYS A 19 -7.51 30.11 -6.93
CA CYS A 19 -8.97 30.21 -6.96
C CYS A 19 -9.64 29.03 -6.26
N LYS A 20 -10.90 29.25 -5.87
CA LYS A 20 -11.78 28.23 -5.27
C LYS A 20 -13.07 28.17 -6.09
N ILE A 21 -13.47 26.97 -6.51
CA ILE A 21 -14.67 26.73 -7.31
C ILE A 21 -15.56 25.75 -6.55
N LYS A 22 -16.86 26.03 -6.47
CA LYS A 22 -17.81 25.10 -5.87
C LYS A 22 -18.27 24.08 -6.91
N VAL A 23 -18.35 22.82 -6.49
CA VAL A 23 -18.88 21.69 -7.25
C VAL A 23 -20.33 21.44 -6.82
N PRO A 24 -21.24 21.06 -7.73
CA PRO A 24 -22.65 20.82 -7.38
C PRO A 24 -22.83 19.71 -6.34
N LYS A 25 -22.04 18.65 -6.45
CA LYS A 25 -22.08 17.46 -5.60
C LYS A 25 -20.73 17.21 -4.94
N THR A 26 -20.73 16.47 -3.84
CA THR A 26 -19.49 16.04 -3.19
C THR A 26 -18.83 14.99 -4.07
N GLY A 27 -17.58 15.23 -4.47
CA GLY A 27 -16.80 14.25 -5.22
C GLY A 27 -16.02 13.31 -4.29
N ARG A 28 -15.78 12.08 -4.75
CA ARG A 28 -14.98 11.05 -4.03
C ARG A 28 -13.54 10.97 -4.54
N ASP A 29 -13.35 11.08 -5.85
CA ASP A 29 -12.05 11.07 -6.52
C ASP A 29 -12.10 12.00 -7.75
N PHE A 30 -10.94 12.40 -8.25
CA PHE A 30 -10.84 13.14 -9.51
C PHE A 30 -9.56 12.80 -10.27
N LYS A 31 -9.63 12.85 -11.59
CA LYS A 31 -8.48 12.65 -12.48
C LYS A 31 -8.46 13.68 -13.59
N TYR A 32 -7.27 14.13 -13.94
CA TYR A 32 -7.05 15.05 -15.05
C TYR A 32 -6.57 14.27 -16.27
N LEU A 33 -7.22 14.47 -17.41
CA LEU A 33 -6.82 13.91 -18.69
C LEU A 33 -6.10 14.99 -19.51
N PRO A 34 -4.80 14.85 -19.78
CA PRO A 34 -4.04 15.87 -20.51
C PRO A 34 -4.47 16.06 -21.96
N SER A 35 -5.01 15.04 -22.63
CA SER A 35 -5.32 15.09 -24.07
C SER A 35 -6.44 16.07 -24.43
N ASN A 36 -7.43 16.21 -23.56
CA ASN A 36 -8.58 17.11 -23.74
C ASN A 36 -8.64 18.25 -22.70
N CYS A 37 -7.65 18.33 -21.81
CA CYS A 37 -7.61 19.28 -20.70
C CYS A 37 -8.81 19.21 -19.75
N ASN A 38 -9.50 18.06 -19.70
CA ASN A 38 -10.65 17.85 -18.83
C ASN A 38 -10.22 17.22 -17.51
N THR A 39 -10.85 17.69 -16.44
CA THR A 39 -10.84 17.02 -15.14
C THR A 39 -12.17 16.32 -14.94
N TYR A 40 -12.11 15.01 -14.71
CA TYR A 40 -13.25 14.17 -14.38
C TYR A 40 -13.35 14.01 -12.87
N ILE A 41 -14.52 14.26 -12.32
CA ILE A 41 -14.78 14.18 -10.88
C ILE A 41 -15.85 13.12 -10.62
N ALA A 42 -15.52 12.11 -9.83
CA ALA A 42 -16.45 11.08 -9.41
C ALA A 42 -17.44 11.63 -8.40
N THR A 43 -18.70 11.81 -8.80
CA THR A 43 -19.81 12.12 -7.91
C THR A 43 -20.75 10.92 -7.80
N PRO A 44 -21.65 10.86 -6.79
CA PRO A 44 -22.37 9.63 -6.49
C PRO A 44 -23.19 9.02 -7.63
N ASN A 45 -23.65 9.79 -8.62
CA ASN A 45 -24.41 9.23 -9.75
C ASN A 45 -23.96 9.78 -11.11
N ASN A 46 -22.98 10.69 -11.13
CA ASN A 46 -22.55 11.36 -12.35
C ASN A 46 -21.03 11.54 -12.33
N LEU A 47 -20.43 11.71 -13.50
CA LEU A 47 -19.09 12.25 -13.63
C LEU A 47 -19.19 13.71 -14.05
N ASP A 48 -18.85 14.60 -13.14
CA ASP A 48 -18.81 16.03 -13.43
C ASP A 48 -17.49 16.34 -14.17
N ILE A 49 -17.58 17.15 -15.22
CA ILE A 49 -16.43 17.48 -16.08
C ILE A 49 -16.12 18.97 -15.96
N ILE A 50 -14.84 19.29 -15.74
CA ILE A 50 -14.33 20.66 -15.77
C ILE A 50 -13.23 20.74 -16.83
N ASN A 51 -13.44 21.56 -17.86
CA ASN A 51 -12.40 21.86 -18.82
C ASN A 51 -11.49 22.97 -18.26
N LEU A 52 -10.21 22.66 -18.06
CA LEU A 52 -9.24 23.60 -17.48
C LEU A 52 -8.71 24.62 -18.49
N TYR A 53 -8.87 24.36 -19.79
CA TYR A 53 -8.45 25.29 -20.84
C TYR A 53 -9.49 26.41 -21.04
N GLU A 54 -10.77 26.05 -21.12
CA GLU A 54 -11.88 27.00 -21.25
C GLU A 54 -12.35 27.56 -19.91
N GLY A 55 -12.05 26.88 -18.80
CA GLY A 55 -12.49 27.26 -17.46
C GLY A 55 -14.00 27.07 -17.23
N LYS A 56 -14.62 26.09 -17.88
CA LYS A 56 -16.06 25.83 -17.84
C LYS A 56 -16.38 24.42 -17.36
N PHE A 57 -17.55 24.27 -16.75
CA PHE A 57 -18.15 22.97 -16.53
C PHE A 57 -18.82 22.51 -17.82
N TYR A 58 -18.58 21.27 -18.20
CA TYR A 58 -19.33 20.59 -19.26
C TYR A 58 -20.49 19.80 -18.65
N GLU A 59 -21.34 19.25 -19.53
CA GLU A 59 -22.43 18.39 -19.12
C GLU A 59 -21.87 17.15 -18.41
N SER A 60 -22.51 16.78 -17.30
CA SER A 60 -22.06 15.63 -16.52
C SER A 60 -22.47 14.33 -17.21
N ILE A 61 -21.57 13.35 -17.26
CA ILE A 61 -21.88 12.02 -17.79
C ILE A 61 -22.73 11.27 -16.74
N PRO A 62 -23.93 10.80 -17.09
CA PRO A 62 -24.77 10.04 -16.17
C PRO A 62 -24.18 8.64 -15.95
N MET A 63 -24.09 8.22 -14.69
CA MET A 63 -23.60 6.88 -14.32
C MET A 63 -24.73 6.03 -13.75
N ASN A 64 -24.74 4.76 -14.15
CA ASN A 64 -25.68 3.76 -13.63
C ASN A 64 -25.38 3.35 -12.18
N TYR A 65 -24.13 3.55 -11.74
CA TYR A 65 -23.62 3.12 -10.44
C TYR A 65 -22.89 4.25 -9.72
N VAL A 66 -22.73 4.08 -8.40
CA VAL A 66 -22.00 5.04 -7.58
C VAL A 66 -20.50 4.86 -7.74
N VAL A 67 -19.81 5.89 -8.21
CA VAL A 67 -18.38 5.84 -8.50
C VAL A 67 -17.56 6.19 -7.26
N ASN A 68 -16.66 5.27 -6.85
CA ASN A 68 -15.77 5.43 -5.70
C ASN A 68 -14.41 6.00 -6.09
N CYS A 69 -13.83 5.47 -7.18
CA CYS A 69 -12.47 5.76 -7.60
C CYS A 69 -12.39 5.84 -9.12
N LEU A 70 -11.42 6.62 -9.60
CA LEU A 70 -11.17 6.83 -11.02
C LEU A 70 -9.73 6.49 -11.34
N ASP A 71 -9.50 5.96 -12.54
CA ASP A 71 -8.19 5.99 -13.16
C ASP A 71 -8.32 6.20 -14.67
N ILE A 72 -7.23 6.65 -15.30
CA ILE A 72 -7.25 7.08 -16.69
C ILE A 72 -6.13 6.39 -17.46
N SER A 73 -6.45 5.92 -18.67
CA SER A 73 -5.46 5.55 -19.66
C SER A 73 -5.18 6.74 -20.57
N GLU A 74 -4.01 7.37 -20.46
CA GLU A 74 -3.59 8.40 -21.42
C GLU A 74 -3.39 7.83 -22.83
N LYS A 75 -2.98 6.56 -22.93
CA LYS A 75 -2.66 5.88 -24.18
C LYS A 75 -3.90 5.56 -25.02
N TYR A 76 -4.93 5.01 -24.38
CA TYR A 76 -6.18 4.67 -25.07
C TYR A 76 -7.27 5.72 -24.89
N GLN A 77 -6.99 6.75 -24.07
CA GLN A 77 -7.95 7.79 -23.70
C GLN A 77 -9.23 7.17 -23.11
N LEU A 78 -9.08 6.20 -22.21
CA LEU A 78 -10.20 5.57 -21.52
C LEU A 78 -10.25 6.00 -20.06
N LEU A 79 -11.46 6.16 -19.54
CA LEU A 79 -11.72 6.43 -18.13
C LEU A 79 -12.24 5.15 -17.47
N PHE A 80 -11.54 4.70 -16.44
CA PHE A 80 -11.92 3.57 -15.62
C PHE A 80 -12.60 4.06 -14.34
N CYS A 81 -13.84 3.63 -14.12
CA CYS A 81 -14.64 4.00 -12.97
C CYS A 81 -14.87 2.77 -12.09
N GLY A 82 -14.30 2.76 -10.89
CA GLY A 82 -14.58 1.74 -9.89
C GLY A 82 -15.85 2.08 -9.13
N CYS A 83 -16.86 1.23 -9.24
CA CYS A 83 -18.20 1.49 -8.72
C CYS A 83 -18.59 0.59 -7.53
N GLU A 84 -19.60 1.04 -6.79
CA GLU A 84 -20.34 0.21 -5.83
C GLU A 84 -21.04 -0.96 -6.56
N GLY A 85 -21.24 -2.08 -5.86
CA GLY A 85 -21.81 -3.30 -6.42
C GLY A 85 -20.80 -4.20 -7.14
N GLY A 86 -19.51 -3.87 -7.12
CA GLY A 86 -18.45 -4.72 -7.66
C GLY A 86 -18.34 -4.63 -9.18
N VAL A 87 -18.60 -3.44 -9.71
CA VAL A 87 -18.59 -3.16 -11.14
C VAL A 87 -17.48 -2.18 -11.45
N VAL A 88 -16.74 -2.41 -12.54
CA VAL A 88 -15.89 -1.40 -13.16
C VAL A 88 -16.53 -0.99 -14.47
N SER A 89 -16.91 0.28 -14.56
CA SER A 89 -17.43 0.88 -15.78
C SER A 89 -16.30 1.56 -16.54
N VAL A 90 -16.21 1.33 -17.84
CA VAL A 90 -15.22 1.94 -18.72
C VAL A 90 -15.92 2.89 -19.67
N ILE A 91 -15.48 4.14 -19.69
CA ILE A 91 -16.10 5.23 -20.44
C ILE A 91 -15.09 5.75 -21.45
N ASP A 92 -15.55 5.99 -22.67
CA ASP A 92 -14.80 6.76 -23.65
C ASP A 92 -15.13 8.25 -23.46
N PRO A 93 -14.18 9.08 -23.03
CA PRO A 93 -14.41 10.50 -22.80
C PRO A 93 -14.65 11.32 -24.08
N MET A 94 -14.45 10.75 -25.27
CA MET A 94 -14.71 11.42 -26.54
C MET A 94 -16.16 11.23 -27.00
N THR A 95 -16.75 10.06 -26.73
CA THR A 95 -18.17 9.79 -27.00
C THR A 95 -19.06 10.10 -25.80
N GLU A 96 -18.48 10.22 -24.60
CA GLU A 96 -19.18 10.42 -23.33
C GLU A 96 -20.14 9.26 -23.00
N GLU A 97 -19.87 8.08 -23.57
CA GLU A 97 -20.69 6.87 -23.40
C GLU A 97 -19.94 5.76 -22.65
N GLU A 98 -20.70 4.94 -21.92
CA GLU A 98 -20.22 3.72 -21.28
C GLU A 98 -19.93 2.64 -22.33
N VAL A 99 -18.65 2.33 -22.54
CA VAL A 99 -18.19 1.38 -23.56
C VAL A 99 -18.27 -0.06 -23.07
N SER A 100 -17.93 -0.30 -21.81
CA SER A 100 -17.94 -1.66 -21.26
C SER A 100 -18.12 -1.67 -19.76
N VAL A 101 -18.69 -2.79 -19.27
CA VAL A 101 -18.98 -3.05 -17.87
C VAL A 101 -18.33 -4.36 -17.48
N LEU A 102 -17.46 -4.32 -16.47
CA LEU A 102 -16.78 -5.50 -15.92
C LEU A 102 -17.36 -5.84 -14.54
N ASP A 103 -17.88 -7.06 -14.40
CA ASP A 103 -18.32 -7.59 -13.10
C ASP A 103 -17.15 -8.27 -12.36
N VAL A 104 -16.71 -7.60 -11.31
CA VAL A 104 -15.58 -7.99 -10.46
C VAL A 104 -15.97 -9.15 -9.53
N ASN A 105 -17.25 -9.30 -9.18
CA ASN A 105 -17.73 -10.30 -8.22
C ASN A 105 -17.50 -11.74 -8.69
N SER A 106 -17.41 -11.94 -10.01
CA SER A 106 -17.12 -13.23 -10.63
C SER A 106 -15.71 -13.75 -10.31
N GLY A 107 -14.74 -12.85 -10.15
CA GLY A 107 -13.33 -13.14 -9.91
C GLY A 107 -12.92 -13.17 -8.43
N VAL A 108 -13.83 -12.81 -7.53
CA VAL A 108 -13.54 -12.72 -6.09
C VAL A 108 -13.28 -14.10 -5.49
N VAL A 109 -12.11 -14.24 -4.86
CA VAL A 109 -11.70 -15.46 -4.15
C VAL A 109 -12.37 -15.54 -2.78
N ASN A 110 -12.32 -14.47 -1.99
CA ASN A 110 -12.91 -14.43 -0.65
C ASN A 110 -14.15 -13.53 -0.60
N LYS A 111 -15.31 -14.13 -0.34
CA LYS A 111 -16.58 -13.43 -0.14
C LYS A 111 -16.95 -13.20 1.32
N LEU A 112 -16.04 -13.50 2.25
CA LEU A 112 -16.31 -13.35 3.69
C LEU A 112 -15.84 -12.00 4.19
N ASP A 113 -16.70 -11.30 4.92
CA ASP A 113 -16.39 -10.07 5.67
C ASP A 113 -15.35 -10.31 6.78
N VAL A 114 -14.89 -9.24 7.43
CA VAL A 114 -14.04 -9.23 8.64
C VAL A 114 -14.64 -10.14 9.73
N ASN A 115 -15.97 -10.15 9.85
CA ASN A 115 -16.71 -10.98 10.82
C ASN A 115 -16.99 -12.42 10.34
N GLY A 116 -16.48 -12.81 9.16
CA GLY A 116 -16.68 -14.15 8.61
C GLY A 116 -18.08 -14.40 7.99
N LYS A 117 -18.88 -13.35 7.76
CA LYS A 117 -20.17 -13.45 7.08
C LYS A 117 -20.00 -13.35 5.56
N THR A 118 -20.75 -14.14 4.79
CA THR A 118 -20.74 -14.02 3.34
C THR A 118 -21.39 -12.71 2.90
N LEU A 119 -20.64 -11.88 2.19
CA LEU A 119 -21.08 -10.63 1.60
C LEU A 119 -21.84 -10.90 0.30
N THR A 120 -22.97 -10.22 0.14
CA THR A 120 -23.80 -10.27 -1.08
C THR A 120 -23.29 -9.32 -2.16
N SER A 121 -22.66 -8.22 -1.77
CA SER A 121 -22.07 -7.20 -2.66
C SER A 121 -20.70 -6.80 -2.14
N ILE A 122 -19.76 -6.63 -3.06
CA ILE A 122 -18.39 -6.22 -2.76
C ILE A 122 -18.09 -5.02 -3.64
N ASP A 123 -17.76 -3.89 -3.04
CA ASP A 123 -17.56 -2.64 -3.77
C ASP A 123 -16.13 -2.51 -4.27
N VAL A 124 -15.95 -1.81 -5.38
CA VAL A 124 -14.62 -1.42 -5.84
C VAL A 124 -14.19 -0.16 -5.09
N THR A 125 -13.07 -0.23 -4.38
CA THR A 125 -12.57 0.87 -3.55
C THR A 125 -11.34 1.55 -4.15
N SER A 126 -10.53 0.81 -4.91
CA SER A 126 -9.38 1.37 -5.61
C SER A 126 -9.20 0.71 -6.97
N ILE A 127 -8.64 1.47 -7.90
CA ILE A 127 -8.32 1.03 -9.24
C ILE A 127 -6.95 1.58 -9.63
N ALA A 128 -6.19 0.80 -10.37
CA ALA A 128 -4.90 1.21 -10.92
C ALA A 128 -4.74 0.62 -12.32
N TYR A 129 -4.28 1.45 -13.24
CA TYR A 129 -3.93 1.10 -14.60
C TYR A 129 -2.42 1.20 -14.76
N ASP A 130 -1.84 0.16 -15.35
CA ASP A 130 -0.38 0.03 -15.52
C ASP A 130 0.19 0.90 -16.66
N GLY A 131 -0.65 1.58 -17.43
CA GLY A 131 -0.22 2.30 -18.63
C GLY A 131 -0.25 1.45 -19.91
N ASN A 132 -0.32 0.12 -19.80
CA ASN A 132 -0.29 -0.78 -20.95
C ASN A 132 -1.58 -1.57 -21.23
N LEU A 133 -1.83 -2.70 -20.58
CA LEU A 133 -3.04 -3.54 -20.80
C LEU A 133 -3.58 -4.14 -19.51
N GLN A 134 -2.90 -3.92 -18.39
CA GLN A 134 -3.28 -4.46 -17.10
C GLN A 134 -3.96 -3.40 -16.25
N MET A 135 -5.01 -3.82 -15.57
CA MET A 135 -5.78 -3.02 -14.64
C MET A 135 -5.99 -3.83 -13.38
N THR A 136 -5.61 -3.29 -12.23
CA THR A 136 -5.86 -3.91 -10.94
C THR A 136 -6.98 -3.19 -10.21
N VAL A 137 -7.86 -4.00 -9.64
CA VAL A 137 -9.03 -3.57 -8.89
C VAL A 137 -8.88 -4.05 -7.45
N GLY A 138 -8.94 -3.11 -6.52
CA GLY A 138 -9.02 -3.36 -5.09
C GLY A 138 -10.47 -3.26 -4.62
N THR A 139 -10.86 -4.17 -3.74
CA THR A 139 -12.24 -4.28 -3.26
C THR A 139 -12.40 -3.95 -1.78
N SER A 140 -13.65 -3.72 -1.36
CA SER A 140 -14.00 -3.44 0.04
C SER A 140 -13.72 -4.60 0.99
N ASN A 141 -13.61 -5.83 0.48
CA ASN A 141 -13.32 -7.02 1.28
C ASN A 141 -11.83 -7.43 1.25
N GLY A 142 -10.96 -6.55 0.74
CA GLY A 142 -9.51 -6.80 0.68
C GLY A 142 -9.08 -7.74 -0.45
N ASN A 143 -9.95 -8.07 -1.41
CA ASN A 143 -9.51 -8.77 -2.62
C ASN A 143 -8.87 -7.79 -3.59
N VAL A 144 -7.83 -8.26 -4.27
CA VAL A 144 -7.09 -7.56 -5.31
C VAL A 144 -7.11 -8.45 -6.55
N LEU A 145 -7.76 -7.96 -7.60
CA LEU A 145 -7.95 -8.69 -8.86
C LEU A 145 -7.30 -7.91 -9.99
N THR A 146 -6.43 -8.56 -10.75
CA THR A 146 -5.77 -7.97 -11.91
C THR A 146 -6.39 -8.53 -13.18
N TYR A 147 -6.82 -7.64 -14.05
CA TYR A 147 -7.47 -7.93 -15.32
C TYR A 147 -6.60 -7.49 -16.49
N ASP A 148 -6.74 -8.20 -17.62
CA ASP A 148 -6.35 -7.68 -18.93
C ASP A 148 -7.54 -6.89 -19.48
N LEU A 149 -7.33 -5.70 -20.05
CA LEU A 149 -8.40 -4.91 -20.66
C LEU A 149 -9.18 -5.68 -21.74
N ARG A 150 -8.60 -6.74 -22.30
CA ARG A 150 -9.21 -7.57 -23.35
C ARG A 150 -10.03 -8.75 -22.81
N SER A 151 -9.99 -9.03 -21.51
CA SER A 151 -10.64 -10.20 -20.92
C SER A 151 -11.49 -9.84 -19.70
N SER A 152 -12.66 -10.46 -19.60
CA SER A 152 -13.52 -10.35 -18.42
C SER A 152 -13.09 -11.24 -17.25
N LYS A 153 -12.08 -12.10 -17.44
CA LYS A 153 -11.57 -12.98 -16.39
C LYS A 153 -10.29 -12.40 -15.77
N PRO A 154 -10.12 -12.49 -14.44
CA PRO A 154 -8.91 -12.02 -13.80
C PRO A 154 -7.71 -12.91 -14.19
N ILE A 155 -6.58 -12.27 -14.47
CA ILE A 155 -5.28 -12.94 -14.68
C ILE A 155 -4.72 -13.40 -13.34
N LEU A 156 -4.73 -12.49 -12.36
CA LEU A 156 -4.22 -12.72 -11.01
C LEU A 156 -5.31 -12.37 -10.01
N SER A 157 -5.51 -13.28 -9.06
CA SER A 157 -6.38 -13.06 -7.92
C SER A 157 -5.59 -13.24 -6.63
N SER A 158 -5.57 -12.19 -5.82
CA SER A 158 -4.93 -12.17 -4.51
C SER A 158 -5.86 -11.52 -3.51
N TYR A 159 -5.62 -11.74 -2.22
CA TYR A 159 -6.44 -11.13 -1.18
C TYR A 159 -5.60 -10.84 0.06
N HIS A 160 -5.99 -9.78 0.75
CA HIS A 160 -5.44 -9.40 2.03
C HIS A 160 -6.10 -10.23 3.13
N GLN A 161 -5.30 -10.83 4.01
CA GLN A 161 -5.80 -11.76 5.03
C GLN A 161 -6.73 -11.09 6.05
N ASN A 162 -6.58 -9.78 6.26
CA ASN A 162 -7.36 -9.00 7.22
C ASN A 162 -8.79 -8.69 6.74
N ARG A 163 -9.08 -8.88 5.44
CA ARG A 163 -10.42 -8.64 4.84
C ARG A 163 -10.92 -7.20 5.03
N ILE A 164 -10.00 -6.26 5.05
CA ILE A 164 -10.25 -4.82 5.18
C ILE A 164 -10.28 -4.23 3.76
N PRO A 165 -11.01 -3.13 3.51
CA PRO A 165 -10.99 -2.46 2.21
C PRO A 165 -9.57 -2.09 1.75
N ILE A 166 -9.28 -2.37 0.48
CA ILE A 166 -8.08 -1.86 -0.18
C ILE A 166 -8.25 -0.34 -0.33
N VAL A 167 -7.40 0.42 0.33
CA VAL A 167 -7.41 1.89 0.31
C VAL A 167 -6.78 2.42 -0.97
N LYS A 168 -5.64 1.83 -1.39
CA LYS A 168 -4.90 2.30 -2.56
C LYS A 168 -4.27 1.15 -3.31
N THR A 169 -4.33 1.22 -4.64
CA THR A 169 -3.61 0.32 -5.54
C THR A 169 -2.77 1.17 -6.49
N LEU A 170 -1.53 0.77 -6.75
CA LEU A 170 -0.58 1.50 -7.59
C LEU A 170 0.31 0.51 -8.35
N TYR A 171 0.68 0.86 -9.57
CA TYR A 171 1.77 0.23 -10.28
C TYR A 171 3.05 1.03 -10.08
N HIS A 172 4.15 0.31 -9.88
CA HIS A 172 5.45 0.91 -9.69
C HIS A 172 6.51 0.14 -10.48
N THR A 173 7.11 0.81 -11.45
CA THR A 173 8.19 0.26 -12.27
C THR A 173 9.50 0.86 -11.80
N THR A 174 10.50 0.00 -11.59
CA THR A 174 11.87 0.39 -11.29
C THR A 174 12.84 -0.38 -12.18
N GLN A 175 14.13 -0.09 -12.03
CA GLN A 175 15.18 -0.87 -12.69
C GLN A 175 15.20 -2.35 -12.25
N ASN A 176 14.73 -2.64 -11.03
CA ASN A 176 14.72 -4.00 -10.47
C ASN A 176 13.52 -4.82 -10.94
N GLY A 177 12.45 -4.18 -11.43
CA GLY A 177 11.27 -4.86 -11.94
C GLY A 177 10.00 -4.03 -11.90
N GLU A 178 8.88 -4.69 -12.22
CA GLU A 178 7.54 -4.10 -12.16
C GLU A 178 6.78 -4.67 -10.96
N PHE A 179 6.32 -3.79 -10.09
CA PHE A 179 5.64 -4.11 -8.85
C PHE A 179 4.20 -3.59 -8.84
N LEU A 180 3.31 -4.41 -8.30
CA LEU A 180 1.96 -4.05 -7.92
C LEU A 180 1.94 -3.78 -6.42
N VAL A 181 1.56 -2.57 -6.05
CA VAL A 181 1.47 -2.11 -4.67
C VAL A 181 0.02 -1.99 -4.26
N THR A 182 -0.34 -2.66 -3.17
CA THR A 182 -1.70 -2.67 -2.63
C THR A 182 -1.67 -2.32 -1.16
N ALA A 183 -2.51 -1.39 -0.74
CA ALA A 183 -2.53 -0.89 0.63
C ALA A 183 -3.89 -1.08 1.25
N ASP A 184 -3.91 -1.76 2.39
CA ASP A 184 -5.03 -1.79 3.33
C ASP A 184 -4.83 -0.73 4.41
N ALA A 185 -5.82 -0.55 5.28
CA ALA A 185 -5.71 0.27 6.48
C ALA A 185 -4.51 -0.09 7.38
N ASN A 186 -4.01 -1.33 7.33
CA ASN A 186 -2.97 -1.80 8.25
C ASN A 186 -1.65 -2.18 7.57
N ILE A 187 -1.69 -2.67 6.34
CA ILE A 187 -0.55 -3.31 5.67
C ILE A 187 -0.46 -2.81 4.24
N VAL A 188 0.75 -2.48 3.78
CA VAL A 188 1.07 -2.27 2.37
C VAL A 188 1.82 -3.48 1.85
N ARG A 189 1.34 -4.07 0.75
CA ARG A 189 1.96 -5.23 0.10
C ARG A 189 2.57 -4.81 -1.23
N PHE A 190 3.86 -5.06 -1.37
CA PHE A 190 4.57 -5.01 -2.64
C PHE A 190 4.59 -6.41 -3.24
N SER A 191 3.95 -6.57 -4.39
CA SER A 191 3.88 -7.83 -5.12
C SER A 191 4.48 -7.65 -6.50
N ASN A 192 5.07 -8.72 -7.04
CA ASN A 192 5.54 -8.71 -8.42
C ASN A 192 4.35 -8.72 -9.37
N LYS A 193 4.35 -7.84 -10.38
CA LYS A 193 3.26 -7.71 -11.35
C LYS A 193 3.05 -8.97 -12.20
N SER A 194 4.13 -9.68 -12.56
CA SER A 194 4.07 -10.82 -13.47
C SER A 194 3.47 -12.08 -12.84
N ASN A 195 3.75 -12.34 -11.56
CA ASN A 195 3.39 -13.59 -10.88
C ASN A 195 2.48 -13.38 -9.66
N GLY A 196 2.23 -12.13 -9.24
CA GLY A 196 1.45 -11.81 -8.04
C GLY A 196 2.11 -12.25 -6.72
N LYS A 197 3.38 -12.67 -6.73
CA LYS A 197 4.08 -13.13 -5.53
C LYS A 197 4.45 -11.92 -4.67
N LEU A 198 4.14 -12.01 -3.38
CA LEU A 198 4.54 -11.01 -2.38
C LEU A 198 6.06 -10.94 -2.27
N VAL A 199 6.60 -9.72 -2.36
CA VAL A 199 8.02 -9.40 -2.20
C VAL A 199 8.25 -8.89 -0.79
N VAL A 200 7.58 -7.81 -0.41
CA VAL A 200 7.69 -7.20 0.93
C VAL A 200 6.31 -6.78 1.42
N PRO A 201 5.88 -7.23 2.61
CA PRO A 201 4.81 -6.58 3.37
C PRO A 201 5.40 -5.49 4.29
N LEU A 202 4.86 -4.28 4.24
CA LEU A 202 5.09 -3.22 5.21
C LEU A 202 3.89 -3.14 6.15
N GLU A 203 4.13 -3.39 7.44
CA GLU A 203 3.10 -3.22 8.46
C GLU A 203 3.22 -1.84 9.09
N ALA A 204 2.10 -1.11 9.16
CA ALA A 204 2.01 0.06 10.01
C ALA A 204 1.89 -0.36 11.48
N ASN A 205 2.22 0.55 12.39
CA ASN A 205 2.02 0.33 13.82
C ASN A 205 0.56 -0.05 14.12
N ARG A 206 0.36 -1.02 15.03
CA ARG A 206 -0.95 -1.66 15.31
C ARG A 206 -2.11 -0.74 15.74
N ARG A 207 -1.88 0.56 15.93
CA ARG A 207 -2.89 1.55 16.38
C ARG A 207 -3.21 2.63 15.36
N SER A 208 -2.59 2.59 14.18
CA SER A 208 -2.67 3.66 13.18
C SER A 208 -3.21 3.10 11.87
N VAL A 209 -4.13 3.84 11.26
CA VAL A 209 -4.76 3.52 9.99
C VAL A 209 -4.06 4.25 8.85
N ILE A 210 -3.66 3.50 7.82
CA ILE A 210 -3.12 4.03 6.56
C ILE A 210 -4.27 4.55 5.71
N THR A 211 -4.13 5.78 5.20
CA THR A 211 -5.12 6.45 4.35
C THR A 211 -4.65 6.65 2.91
N ASP A 212 -3.33 6.76 2.68
CA ASP A 212 -2.78 6.81 1.33
C ASP A 212 -1.32 6.35 1.32
N VAL A 213 -0.85 5.98 0.13
CA VAL A 213 0.53 5.57 -0.12
C VAL A 213 1.05 6.31 -1.33
N ALA A 214 2.25 6.87 -1.20
CA ALA A 214 2.97 7.48 -2.32
C ALA A 214 4.36 6.85 -2.44
N ILE A 215 4.80 6.62 -3.68
CA ILE A 215 6.12 6.06 -3.97
C ILE A 215 6.85 7.05 -4.88
N ALA A 216 8.11 7.34 -4.57
CA ALA A 216 8.92 8.18 -5.42
C ALA A 216 9.27 7.41 -6.71
N LYS A 217 9.22 8.11 -7.85
CA LYS A 217 9.44 7.51 -9.17
C LYS A 217 10.80 6.82 -9.24
N ASP A 218 10.81 5.64 -9.89
CA ASP A 218 12.00 4.81 -10.13
C ASP A 218 12.84 4.52 -8.87
N SER A 219 12.22 4.47 -7.68
CA SER A 219 12.95 4.37 -6.41
C SER A 219 12.28 3.46 -5.39
N GLY A 220 13.06 2.91 -4.46
CA GLY A 220 12.54 2.10 -3.35
C GLY A 220 11.91 2.92 -2.21
N LEU A 221 11.76 4.24 -2.37
CA LEU A 221 11.29 5.14 -1.31
C LEU A 221 9.78 5.28 -1.36
N CYS A 222 9.12 4.88 -0.28
CA CYS A 222 7.67 5.02 -0.12
C CYS A 222 7.32 5.83 1.15
N VAL A 223 6.21 6.54 1.06
CA VAL A 223 5.66 7.38 2.12
C VAL A 223 4.24 6.92 2.40
N LEU A 224 3.97 6.58 3.66
CA LEU A 224 2.64 6.22 4.13
C LEU A 224 2.03 7.43 4.84
N ALA A 225 0.84 7.80 4.37
CA ALA A 225 -0.03 8.76 5.04
C ALA A 225 -1.12 8.02 5.80
N GLY A 226 -1.54 8.59 6.93
CA GLY A 226 -2.50 7.94 7.82
C GLY A 226 -2.63 8.67 9.15
N ASP A 227 -3.23 8.00 10.12
CA ASP A 227 -3.38 8.47 11.50
C ASP A 227 -2.06 8.37 12.28
N PHE A 228 -1.02 9.00 11.74
CA PHE A 228 0.31 9.08 12.33
C PHE A 228 0.61 10.55 12.70
N SER A 229 1.26 10.76 13.84
CA SER A 229 1.76 12.10 14.20
C SER A 229 2.85 12.61 13.25
N LYS A 230 3.58 11.69 12.62
CA LYS A 230 4.57 11.94 11.56
C LYS A 230 4.35 10.95 10.42
N LEU A 231 4.46 11.42 9.18
CA LEU A 231 4.44 10.55 8.00
C LEU A 231 5.51 9.46 8.15
N GLN A 232 5.12 8.22 7.84
CA GLN A 232 6.05 7.09 7.89
C GLN A 232 6.74 7.00 6.53
N ILE A 233 8.06 7.08 6.53
CA ILE A 233 8.88 6.99 5.33
C ILE A 233 9.66 5.69 5.42
N TYR A 234 9.52 4.83 4.42
CA TYR A 234 10.24 3.57 4.33
C TYR A 234 11.04 3.54 3.03
N TYR A 235 12.31 3.17 3.14
CA TYR A 235 13.16 2.88 2.01
C TYR A 235 13.37 1.38 1.93
N ILE A 236 13.05 0.79 0.77
CA ILE A 236 13.20 -0.65 0.51
C ILE A 236 14.23 -0.83 -0.62
N PRO A 237 15.48 -1.19 -0.30
CA PRO A 237 16.55 -1.36 -1.31
C PRO A 237 16.21 -2.40 -2.38
N SER A 238 15.47 -3.45 -2.03
CA SER A 238 15.08 -4.52 -2.97
C SER A 238 14.12 -4.05 -4.07
N LEU A 239 13.32 -3.01 -3.82
CA LEU A 239 12.43 -2.44 -4.82
C LEU A 239 13.15 -1.51 -5.79
N GLY A 240 14.19 -0.82 -5.34
CA GLY A 240 14.98 0.07 -6.18
C GLY A 240 15.94 0.97 -5.41
N ILE A 241 16.73 1.72 -6.16
CA ILE A 241 17.70 2.71 -5.64
C ILE A 241 17.01 3.86 -4.91
N ALA A 242 17.77 4.59 -4.09
CA ALA A 242 17.28 5.81 -3.49
C ALA A 242 17.17 6.93 -4.55
N PRO A 243 16.20 7.85 -4.41
CA PRO A 243 16.14 9.02 -5.27
C PRO A 243 17.42 9.87 -5.19
N SER A 244 17.74 10.59 -6.26
CA SER A 244 18.96 11.42 -6.33
C SER A 244 19.07 12.50 -5.23
N TRP A 245 17.94 12.99 -4.71
CA TRP A 245 17.89 13.95 -3.61
C TRP A 245 18.08 13.33 -2.22
N CYS A 246 18.11 12.00 -2.13
CA CYS A 246 18.25 11.21 -0.91
C CYS A 246 19.28 10.08 -1.05
N SER A 247 20.33 10.27 -1.85
CA SER A 247 21.36 9.25 -2.10
C SER A 247 22.07 8.77 -0.82
N PHE A 248 22.15 9.62 0.19
CA PHE A 248 22.76 9.26 1.48
C PHE A 248 22.04 8.10 2.20
N LEU A 249 20.77 7.82 1.87
CA LEU A 249 20.06 6.67 2.43
C LEU A 249 20.71 5.35 2.04
N GLU A 250 21.33 5.25 0.85
CA GLU A 250 22.00 4.02 0.41
C GLU A 250 23.22 3.73 1.29
N ASN A 251 24.04 4.74 1.56
CA ASN A 251 25.18 4.61 2.46
C ASN A 251 24.74 4.20 3.88
N LEU A 252 23.67 4.81 4.40
CA LEU A 252 23.13 4.44 5.71
C LEU A 252 22.61 3.00 5.73
N THR A 253 21.98 2.55 4.64
CA THR A 253 21.52 1.15 4.57
C THR A 253 22.68 0.17 4.43
N GLU A 254 23.73 0.52 3.69
CA GLU A 254 24.93 -0.32 3.56
C GLU A 254 25.66 -0.44 4.90
N GLU A 255 25.82 0.68 5.64
CA GLU A 255 26.36 0.66 7.01
C GLU A 255 25.51 -0.19 7.97
N LEU A 256 24.18 -0.16 7.84
CA LEU A 256 23.27 -0.97 8.64
C LEU A 256 23.27 -2.46 8.25
N GLU A 257 23.56 -2.80 7.00
CA GLU A 257 23.72 -4.19 6.54
C GLU A 257 25.05 -4.77 7.03
N ASP A 258 26.09 -3.93 7.13
CA ASP A 258 27.39 -4.30 7.68
C ASP A 258 27.39 -4.47 9.21
N GLU A 259 26.45 -3.84 9.93
CA GLU A 259 26.20 -4.13 11.34
C GLU A 259 25.43 -5.46 11.44
N PRO A 260 26.07 -6.57 11.85
CA PRO A 260 25.34 -7.81 12.04
C PRO A 260 24.26 -7.56 13.09
N THR A 261 23.05 -8.08 12.84
CA THR A 261 21.93 -8.12 13.79
C THR A 261 22.25 -9.06 14.95
N ALA A 262 23.29 -8.73 15.71
CA ALA A 262 23.89 -9.49 16.79
C ALA A 262 23.20 -9.19 18.14
N VAL A 263 21.89 -8.99 18.16
CA VAL A 263 21.16 -8.77 19.43
C VAL A 263 21.09 -10.05 20.27
N TYR A 264 21.42 -11.21 19.68
CA TYR A 264 21.47 -12.50 20.37
C TYR A 264 22.85 -13.19 20.40
N ASP A 265 23.87 -12.71 19.68
CA ASP A 265 25.20 -13.33 19.73
C ASP A 265 25.91 -13.11 21.08
N ASP A 266 25.48 -12.11 21.85
CA ASP A 266 26.04 -11.84 23.17
C ASP A 266 25.55 -12.80 24.26
N PHE A 267 24.57 -13.67 23.99
CA PHE A 267 24.00 -14.58 25.00
C PHE A 267 24.24 -16.06 24.65
N HIS A 268 24.94 -16.75 25.53
CA HIS A 268 25.15 -18.19 25.48
C HIS A 268 24.04 -18.90 26.26
N PHE A 269 23.47 -19.96 25.69
CA PHE A 269 22.52 -20.83 26.40
C PHE A 269 23.29 -21.80 27.29
N VAL A 270 22.94 -21.83 28.57
CA VAL A 270 23.55 -22.70 29.58
C VAL A 270 22.45 -23.57 30.18
N THR A 271 22.69 -24.89 30.20
CA THR A 271 21.76 -25.83 30.84
C THR A 271 21.86 -25.74 32.37
N LYS A 272 20.83 -26.20 33.10
CA LYS A 272 20.86 -26.23 34.57
C LYS A 272 22.04 -27.03 35.14
N GLN A 273 22.46 -28.08 34.44
CA GLN A 273 23.60 -28.90 34.84
C GLN A 273 24.91 -28.13 34.67
N GLU A 274 25.10 -27.47 33.53
CA GLU A 274 26.30 -26.64 33.27
C GLU A 274 26.38 -25.43 34.22
N LEU A 275 25.24 -24.83 34.60
CA LEU A 275 25.21 -23.73 35.57
C LEU A 275 25.66 -24.18 36.96
N HIS A 276 25.21 -25.36 37.40
CA HIS A 276 25.61 -25.99 38.65
C HIS A 276 27.11 -26.37 38.62
N ASP A 277 27.60 -26.88 37.49
CA ASP A 277 29.01 -27.19 37.27
C ASP A 277 29.92 -25.95 37.23
N LEU A 278 29.34 -24.78 36.96
CA LEU A 278 30.02 -23.47 37.01
C LEU A 278 29.88 -22.78 38.38
N GLY A 279 29.19 -23.41 39.35
CA GLY A 279 29.00 -22.86 40.70
C GLY A 279 28.14 -21.59 40.75
N MET A 280 27.32 -21.35 39.72
CA MET A 280 26.54 -20.11 39.54
C MET A 280 25.07 -20.24 39.98
N ASP A 281 24.73 -21.23 40.81
CA ASP A 281 23.36 -21.47 41.26
C ASP A 281 22.79 -20.31 42.11
N SER A 282 23.64 -19.55 42.78
CA SER A 282 23.26 -18.38 43.57
C SER A 282 22.74 -17.22 42.70
N PHE A 283 23.02 -17.23 41.40
CA PHE A 283 22.56 -16.21 40.45
C PHE A 283 21.20 -16.52 39.82
N ILE A 284 20.60 -17.67 40.13
CA ILE A 284 19.26 -18.04 39.67
C ILE A 284 18.24 -17.04 40.27
N GLY A 285 17.60 -16.25 39.41
CA GLY A 285 16.66 -15.20 39.80
C GLY A 285 17.22 -13.78 39.75
N SER A 286 18.50 -13.62 39.40
CA SER A 286 19.10 -12.31 39.11
C SER A 286 18.87 -11.87 37.67
N GLU A 287 19.02 -10.57 37.39
CA GLU A 287 18.87 -9.99 36.03
C GLU A 287 19.89 -10.53 35.01
N TYR A 288 20.97 -11.17 35.47
CA TYR A 288 22.05 -11.70 34.63
C TYR A 288 21.74 -13.03 33.96
N LEU A 289 20.73 -13.77 34.45
CA LEU A 289 20.30 -15.06 33.92
C LEU A 289 18.84 -14.97 33.48
N ARG A 290 18.60 -15.03 32.16
CA ARG A 290 17.23 -15.03 31.63
C ARG A 290 16.74 -16.47 31.50
N PRO A 291 15.67 -16.88 32.21
CA PRO A 291 15.15 -18.24 32.10
C PRO A 291 14.59 -18.47 30.71
N TYR A 292 14.99 -19.58 30.08
CA TYR A 292 14.45 -20.00 28.79
C TYR A 292 14.33 -21.52 28.72
N MET A 293 13.10 -22.01 28.54
CA MET A 293 12.75 -23.43 28.47
C MET A 293 13.30 -24.22 29.67
N HIS A 294 14.41 -24.94 29.50
CA HIS A 294 15.03 -25.82 30.49
C HIS A 294 16.42 -25.36 30.95
N GLY A 295 16.81 -24.14 30.59
CA GLY A 295 18.09 -23.54 30.95
C GLY A 295 18.00 -22.03 31.12
N TYR A 296 19.14 -21.36 30.99
CA TYR A 296 19.26 -19.92 31.14
C TYR A 296 20.11 -19.34 30.02
N PHE A 297 19.74 -18.16 29.53
CA PHE A 297 20.63 -17.35 28.71
C PHE A 297 21.51 -16.50 29.62
N MET A 298 22.82 -16.64 29.47
CA MET A 298 23.87 -15.88 30.15
C MET A 298 24.68 -15.10 29.13
N HIS A 299 25.13 -13.88 29.46
CA HIS A 299 26.01 -13.14 28.55
C HIS A 299 27.36 -13.88 28.35
N VAL A 300 27.81 -14.03 27.10
CA VAL A 300 29.06 -14.71 26.69
C VAL A 300 30.29 -14.26 27.49
N LYS A 301 30.41 -12.97 27.83
CA LYS A 301 31.52 -12.43 28.63
C LYS A 301 31.54 -12.99 30.07
N LEU A 302 30.36 -13.21 30.65
CA LEU A 302 30.18 -13.80 31.97
C LEU A 302 30.50 -15.30 31.94
N TYR A 303 30.03 -16.01 30.91
CA TYR A 303 30.32 -17.42 30.70
C TYR A 303 31.82 -17.69 30.51
N GLN A 304 32.52 -16.88 29.69
CA GLN A 304 33.97 -17.00 29.49
C GLN A 304 34.76 -16.74 30.79
N ARG A 305 34.35 -15.75 31.60
CA ARG A 305 34.96 -15.52 32.92
C ARG A 305 34.73 -16.68 33.88
N ALA A 306 33.53 -17.25 33.91
CA ALA A 306 33.20 -18.40 34.73
C ALA A 306 34.05 -19.63 34.35
N MET A 307 34.20 -19.89 33.05
CA MET A 307 35.06 -20.95 32.53
C MET A 307 36.55 -20.72 32.85
N ALA A 308 37.03 -19.48 32.74
CA ALA A 308 38.43 -19.15 33.06
C ALA A 308 38.74 -19.30 34.56
N LEU A 309 37.79 -18.98 35.44
CA LEU A 309 37.93 -19.20 36.88
C LEU A 309 38.02 -20.70 37.20
N LYS A 310 37.21 -21.53 36.53
CA LYS A 310 37.23 -22.99 36.69
C LYS A 310 38.52 -23.65 36.19
N GLN A 311 39.27 -23.04 35.28
CA GLN A 311 40.56 -23.58 34.81
C GLN A 311 41.74 -23.23 35.72
N ASN A 312 41.58 -22.27 36.65
CA ASN A 312 42.63 -21.81 37.55
C ASN A 312 42.55 -22.41 38.97
N ASP A 313 41.54 -23.25 39.24
CA ASP A 313 41.41 -24.13 40.41
C ASP A 313 41.74 -25.59 40.02
#